data_AF-E2AET9-F1
#
_entry.id   AF-E2AET9-F1
#
_cell.length_a   1.000
_cell.length_b   1.000
_cell.length_c   1.000
_cell.angle_alpha   90.00
_cell.angle_beta   90.00
_cell.angle_gamma   90.00
#
_symmetry.space_group_name_H-M   'P 1'
#
loop_
_entity.id
_entity.type
_entity.pdbx_description
1 polymer ?
#
loop_
_entity_poly.entity_id
_entity_poly.type
_entity_poly.pdbx_seq_one_letter_code
_entity_poly.pdbx_strand_id
1 'polypeptide(L)' 'KPFTCNRCGRKYKWKTSLHCHQRDECGKEPQYKCYYCNYKTKIRSNWIRH' A
#
# COMPACT_ATOMS: atom_id res chain seq x y z
N LYS A 1 12.07 -13.13 -2.26
CA LYS A 1 11.73 -11.69 -2.43
C LYS A 1 12.82 -10.88 -1.75
N PRO A 2 13.84 -10.44 -2.50
CA PRO A 2 15.06 -9.85 -1.91
C PRO A 2 14.83 -8.46 -1.32
N PHE A 3 13.78 -7.75 -1.74
CA PHE A 3 13.49 -6.39 -1.31
C PHE A 3 12.50 -6.41 -0.14
N THR A 4 12.96 -6.02 1.04
CA THR A 4 12.14 -5.99 2.26
C THR A 4 11.97 -4.57 2.76
N CYS A 5 10.76 -4.20 3.16
CA CYS A 5 10.51 -2.91 3.76
C CYS A 5 10.89 -2.92 5.24
N ASN A 6 11.87 -2.10 5.63
CA ASN A 6 12.38 -2.06 7.01
C ASN A 6 11.37 -1.52 8.05
N ARG A 7 10.30 -0.85 7.62
CA ARG A 7 9.28 -0.31 8.52
C ARG A 7 8.15 -1.29 8.86
N CYS A 8 7.76 -2.13 7.91
CA CYS A 8 6.59 -3.02 8.07
C CYS A 8 6.88 -4.50 7.77
N GLY A 9 8.12 -4.84 7.39
CA GLY A 9 8.55 -6.21 7.10
C GLY A 9 8.02 -6.82 5.80
N ARG A 10 7.19 -6.11 5.00
CA ARG A 10 6.67 -6.64 3.74
C ARG A 10 7.79 -6.91 2.74
N LYS A 11 7.70 -8.06 2.07
CA LYS A 11 8.67 -8.51 1.06
C LYS A 11 8.13 -8.31 -0.36
N TYR A 12 9.01 -7.89 -1.26
CA TYR A 12 8.73 -7.58 -2.66
C TYR A 12 9.70 -8.30 -3.60
N LYS A 13 9.21 -8.64 -4.81
CA LYS A 13 10.01 -9.32 -5.84
C LYS A 13 10.94 -8.31 -6.54
N TRP A 14 10.48 -7.07 -6.68
CA TRP A 14 11.15 -6.01 -7.41
C TRP A 14 11.38 -4.78 -6.55
N LYS A 15 12.48 -4.06 -6.81
CA LYS A 15 12.83 -2.81 -6.12
C LYS A 15 11.78 -1.72 -6.37
N THR A 16 11.25 -1.62 -7.58
CA THR A 16 10.19 -0.68 -7.96
C THR A 16 8.92 -0.87 -7.14
N SER A 17 8.52 -2.13 -6.90
CA SER A 17 7.36 -2.44 -6.05
C SER A 17 7.61 -2.07 -4.59
N LEU A 18 8.81 -2.34 -4.05
CA LEU A 18 9.17 -1.89 -2.70
C LEU A 18 9.15 -0.35 -2.61
N HIS A 19 9.70 0.34 -3.60
CA HIS A 19 9.76 1.79 -3.63
C HIS A 19 8.37 2.43 -3.69
N CYS A 20 7.49 1.92 -4.55
CA CYS A 20 6.08 2.33 -4.61
C CYS A 20 5.39 2.10 -3.26
N HIS A 21 5.55 0.91 -2.68
CA HIS A 21 5.03 0.62 -1.35
C HIS A 21 5.56 1.59 -0.28
N GLN A 22 6.86 1.86 -0.25
CA GLN A 22 7.46 2.77 0.73
C GLN A 22 6.94 4.20 0.60
N ARG A 23 6.76 4.66 -0.64
CA ARG A 23 6.27 6.01 -0.95
C ARG A 23 4.78 6.17 -0.65
N ASP A 24 3.97 5.17 -1.01
CA ASP A 24 2.51 5.34 -1.11
C ASP A 24 1.73 4.58 -0.03
N GLU A 25 2.29 3.55 0.59
CA GLU A 25 1.59 2.71 1.59
C GLU A 25 2.27 2.70 2.97
N CYS A 26 3.59 2.71 3.00
CA CYS A 26 4.34 2.41 4.21
C CYS A 26 4.33 3.59 5.19
N GLY A 27 3.76 3.38 6.38
CA GLY A 27 3.61 4.44 7.38
C GLY A 27 2.48 5.43 7.08
N LYS A 28 1.74 5.25 5.99
CA LYS A 28 0.51 6.02 5.73
C LYS A 28 -0.70 5.28 6.28
N GLU A 29 -1.63 6.02 6.87
CA GLU A 29 -2.94 5.47 7.21
C GLU A 29 -3.81 5.30 5.96
N PRO A 30 -4.82 4.42 5.99
CA PRO A 30 -5.78 4.27 4.90
C PRO A 30 -6.51 5.59 4.64
N GLN A 31 -6.06 6.34 3.63
CA GLN A 31 -6.61 7.64 3.30
C GLN A 31 -7.91 7.54 2.49
N TYR A 32 -8.11 6.41 1.80
CA TYR A 32 -9.27 6.19 0.95
C TYR A 32 -10.24 5.25 1.66
N LYS A 33 -11.44 5.77 1.97
CA LYS A 33 -12.54 5.02 2.59
C LYS A 33 -13.69 4.90 1.58
N CYS A 34 -14.29 3.73 1.48
CA CYS A 34 -15.55 3.56 0.77
C CYS A 34 -16.70 4.16 1.60
N TYR A 35 -17.60 4.90 0.97
CA TYR A 35 -18.76 5.47 1.66
C TYR A 35 -19.86 4.45 1.93
N TYR A 36 -19.91 3.38 1.13
CA TYR A 36 -20.97 2.37 1.19
C TYR A 36 -20.59 1.13 2.02
N CYS A 37 -19.31 0.96 2.37
CA CYS A 37 -18.85 -0.18 3.16
C CYS A 37 -17.63 0.17 4.03
N ASN A 38 -17.19 -0.77 4.86
CA ASN A 38 -16.04 -0.56 5.75
C ASN A 38 -14.67 -0.70 5.08
N TYR A 39 -14.61 -0.80 3.74
CA TYR A 39 -13.34 -0.91 3.02
C TYR A 39 -12.53 0.38 3.12
N LYS A 40 -11.25 0.21 3.47
CA LYS A 40 -10.27 1.29 3.51
C LYS A 40 -8.98 0.83 2.86
N THR A 41 -8.37 1.70 2.08
CA THR A 41 -7.10 1.42 1.42
C THR A 41 -6.20 2.65 1.42
N LYS A 42 -4.90 2.39 1.27
CA LYS A 42 -3.86 3.41 1.17
C LYS A 42 -3.59 3.81 -0.29
N ILE A 43 -4.06 2.98 -1.24
CA ILE A 43 -3.75 3.11 -2.66
C ILE A 43 -5.00 3.60 -3.40
N ARG A 44 -4.87 4.71 -4.12
CA ARG A 44 -5.96 5.32 -4.89
C ARG A 44 -6.57 4.38 -5.93
N SER A 45 -5.73 3.68 -6.70
CA SER A 45 -6.21 2.75 -7.73
C SER A 45 -7.02 1.59 -7.15
N ASN A 46 -6.68 1.12 -5.95
CA ASN A 46 -7.46 0.11 -5.26
C ASN A 46 -8.82 0.66 -4.77
N TRP A 47 -8.89 1.94 -4.37
CA TRP A 47 -10.15 2.56 -3.97
C TRP A 47 -11.10 2.79 -5.14
N ILE A 48 -10.58 3.19 -6.31
CA ILE A 48 -11.41 3.42 -7.50
C ILE A 48 -11.99 2.11 -8.05
N ARG A 49 -11.25 1.01 -7.97
CA ARG A 49 -11.67 -0.31 -8.52
C ARG A 49 -12.50 -1.14 -7.54
N HIS A 50 -12.40 -0.84 -6.25
CA HIS A 50 -13.15 -1.52 -5.19
C HIS A 50 -14.62 -1.11 -5.24
#